data_AF-A0A4U9TW81-F1
#
_entry.id   AF-A0A4U9TW81-F1
#
_cell.length_a   1.000
_cell.length_b   1.000
_cell.length_c   1.000
_cell.angle_alpha   90.00
_cell.angle_beta   90.00
_cell.angle_gamma   90.00
#
_symmetry.space_group_name_H-M   'P 1'
#
loop_
_entity.id
_entity.type
_entity.pdbx_description
1 polymer ?
#
loop_
_entity_poly.entity_id
_entity_poly.type
_entity_poly.pdbx_seq_one_letter_code
_entity_poly.pdbx_strand_id
1 'polypeptide(L)'
;MDWNTSTITGPFRNVFWGMVRTPPEKRDMALIEAGIAELEQHFAIIERTLAEQPFLSGQEFGIGDIPLGSFVYAWFSMPIERQPSPHMERWYQRLCARPAYQHAVMIPLT
;
A
#
# COMPACT_ATOMS: atom_id res chain seq x y z
N MET A 1 13.29 4.66 4.21
CA MET A 1 12.52 4.97 5.43
C MET A 1 11.91 6.36 5.38
N ASP A 2 12.62 7.41 4.96
CA ASP A 2 12.02 8.75 4.87
C ASP A 2 11.02 8.92 3.73
N TRP A 3 11.33 8.37 2.54
CA TRP A 3 10.46 8.50 1.36
C TRP A 3 9.03 8.00 1.61
N ASN A 4 8.86 6.82 2.22
CA ASN A 4 7.52 6.32 2.55
C ASN A 4 6.79 7.27 3.51
N THR A 5 7.48 7.76 4.54
CA THR A 5 6.88 8.64 5.54
C THR A 5 6.43 9.97 4.92
N SER A 6 7.28 10.59 4.10
CA SER A 6 7.03 11.90 3.50
C SER A 6 6.08 11.89 2.31
N THR A 7 5.95 10.75 1.63
CA THR A 7 5.29 10.68 0.31
C THR A 7 4.04 9.80 0.31
N ILE A 8 4.00 8.73 1.11
CA ILE A 8 2.86 7.81 1.14
C ILE A 8 1.90 8.12 2.28
N THR A 9 2.40 8.44 3.47
CA THR A 9 1.57 8.52 4.70
C THR A 9 0.41 9.51 4.59
N GLY A 10 0.64 10.68 4.00
CA GLY A 10 -0.37 11.74 3.84
C GLY A 10 -1.57 11.30 3.00
N PRO A 11 -1.38 11.02 1.70
CA PRO A 11 -2.47 10.59 0.83
C PRO A 11 -3.05 9.24 1.27
N PHE A 12 -2.22 8.32 1.79
CA PHE A 12 -2.72 7.05 2.35
C PHE A 12 -3.69 7.26 3.51
N ARG A 13 -3.40 8.21 4.41
CA ARG A 13 -4.30 8.53 5.53
C ARG A 13 -5.67 8.97 5.03
N ASN A 14 -5.73 9.80 4.00
CA ASN A 14 -7.00 10.28 3.44
C ASN A 14 -7.87 9.10 2.95
N VAL A 15 -7.27 8.21 2.16
CA VAL A 15 -7.96 7.02 1.62
C VAL A 15 -8.37 6.06 2.74
N PHE A 16 -7.43 5.69 3.62
CA PHE A 16 -7.69 4.72 4.68
C PHE A 16 -8.76 5.21 5.65
N TRP A 17 -8.67 6.47 6.09
CA TRP A 17 -9.67 7.01 7.02
C TRP A 17 -11.05 7.10 6.38
N GLY A 18 -11.11 7.59 5.14
CA GLY A 18 -12.35 7.67 4.39
C GLY A 18 -13.02 6.30 4.15
N MET A 19 -12.24 5.31 3.75
CA MET A 19 -12.79 3.99 3.37
C MET A 19 -13.03 3.07 4.57
N VAL A 20 -12.18 3.11 5.60
CA VAL A 20 -12.24 2.15 6.72
C VAL A 20 -12.90 2.75 7.96
N ARG A 21 -12.66 4.04 8.25
CA ARG A 21 -13.05 4.67 9.53
C ARG A 21 -14.22 5.64 9.43
N THR A 22 -14.63 6.01 8.22
CA THR A 22 -15.73 6.92 7.98
C THR A 22 -16.94 6.16 7.42
N PRO A 23 -18.13 6.24 8.06
CA PRO A 23 -19.36 5.66 7.53
C PRO A 23 -19.65 6.14 6.09
N PRO A 24 -20.18 5.29 5.20
CA PRO A 24 -20.38 5.62 3.78
C PRO A 24 -21.06 6.98 3.54
N GLU A 25 -22.09 7.30 4.32
CA GLU A 25 -22.88 8.53 4.22
C GLU A 25 -22.12 9.80 4.65
N LYS A 26 -20.93 9.67 5.24
CA LYS A 26 -20.07 10.79 5.67
C LYS A 26 -18.76 10.87 4.90
N ARG A 27 -18.55 10.02 3.90
CA ARG A 27 -17.30 9.99 3.13
C ARG A 27 -17.20 11.20 2.23
N ASP A 28 -16.06 11.89 2.33
CA ASP A 28 -15.63 12.83 1.30
C ASP A 28 -14.97 12.05 0.17
N MET A 29 -15.77 11.66 -0.83
CA MET A 29 -15.27 10.86 -1.95
C MET A 29 -14.26 11.63 -2.81
N ALA A 30 -14.39 12.95 -2.92
CA ALA A 30 -13.42 13.76 -3.66
C ALA A 30 -12.03 13.72 -3.01
N LEU A 31 -11.96 13.79 -1.67
CA LEU A 31 -10.71 13.65 -0.93
C LEU A 31 -10.12 12.24 -1.05
N ILE A 32 -10.97 11.20 -1.03
CA ILE A 32 -10.55 9.80 -1.18
C ILE A 32 -9.99 9.57 -2.58
N GLU A 33 -10.70 9.98 -3.63
CA GLU A 33 -10.28 9.82 -5.03
C GLU A 33 -9.00 10.60 -5.32
N ALA A 34 -8.85 11.82 -4.80
CA ALA A 34 -7.60 12.57 -4.90
C ALA A 34 -6.43 11.84 -4.23
N GLY A 35 -6.65 11.27 -3.04
CA GLY A 35 -5.65 10.46 -2.34
C GLY A 35 -5.28 9.18 -3.09
N ILE A 36 -6.25 8.51 -3.72
CA ILE A 36 -6.00 7.34 -4.59
C ILE A 36 -5.11 7.74 -5.77
N ALA A 37 -5.48 8.81 -6.49
CA ALA A 37 -4.72 9.27 -7.66
C ALA A 37 -3.27 9.64 -7.30
N GLU A 38 -3.05 10.31 -6.16
CA GLU A 38 -1.70 10.64 -5.67
C GLU A 38 -0.89 9.38 -5.30
N LEU A 39 -1.51 8.42 -4.60
CA LEU A 39 -0.86 7.15 -4.28
C LEU A 39 -0.49 6.37 -5.54
N GLU A 40 -1.35 6.33 -6.55
CA GLU A 40 -1.08 5.62 -7.81
C GLU A 40 0.11 6.20 -8.56
N GLN A 41 0.33 7.52 -8.53
CA GLN A 41 1.54 8.14 -9.09
C GLN A 41 2.81 7.63 -8.40
N HIS A 42 2.78 7.48 -7.07
CA HIS A 42 3.91 6.95 -6.32
C HIS A 42 4.07 5.45 -6.50
N PHE A 43 2.97 4.69 -6.57
CA PHE A 43 2.99 3.27 -6.81
C PHE A 43 3.46 2.92 -8.22
N ALA A 44 3.30 3.80 -9.21
CA ALA A 44 3.94 3.62 -10.52
C ALA A 44 5.48 3.56 -10.45
N ILE A 45 6.09 4.29 -9.50
CA ILE A 45 7.55 4.21 -9.26
C ILE A 45 7.89 2.85 -8.65
N ILE A 46 7.13 2.43 -7.64
CA ILE A 46 7.29 1.13 -6.97
C ILE A 46 7.10 -0.03 -7.93
N GLU A 47 6.07 0.02 -8.78
CA GLU A 47 5.79 -0.96 -9.82
C GLU A 47 6.98 -1.11 -10.77
N ARG A 48 7.55 0.00 -11.26
CA ARG A 48 8.74 -0.01 -12.11
C ARG A 48 9.95 -0.59 -11.39
N THR A 49 10.20 -0.21 -10.15
CA THR A 49 11.29 -0.79 -9.35
C THR A 49 11.11 -2.30 -9.20
N LEU A 50 9.91 -2.75 -8.84
CA LEU A 50 9.61 -4.17 -8.66
C LEU A 50 9.55 -4.94 -9.99
N ALA A 51 9.48 -4.28 -11.13
CA ALA A 51 9.66 -4.94 -12.42
C ALA A 51 11.08 -5.51 -12.57
N GLU A 52 12.07 -4.81 -12.02
CA GLU A 52 13.50 -5.13 -12.16
C GLU A 52 14.04 -5.99 -11.02
N GLN A 53 13.42 -5.94 -9.83
CA GLN A 53 13.88 -6.66 -8.65
C GLN A 53 12.75 -7.26 -7.82
N PRO A 54 13.02 -8.36 -7.08
CA PRO A 54 11.98 -9.08 -6.37
C PRO A 54 11.45 -8.38 -5.11
N PHE A 55 12.23 -7.47 -4.52
CA PHE A 55 11.95 -6.76 -3.28
C PHE A 55 12.37 -5.30 -3.41
N LEU A 56 11.83 -4.41 -2.58
CA LEU A 56 12.28 -3.02 -2.50
C LEU A 56 13.71 -2.91 -1.97
N SER A 57 14.15 -3.90 -1.20
CA SER A 57 15.53 -4.01 -0.71
C SER A 57 16.50 -4.62 -1.73
N GLY A 58 16.05 -4.97 -2.94
CA GLY A 58 16.88 -5.57 -3.98
C GLY A 58 16.55 -7.05 -4.23
N GLN A 59 17.59 -7.89 -4.29
CA GLN A 59 17.45 -9.32 -4.59
C GLN A 59 16.83 -10.14 -3.45
N GLU A 60 16.95 -9.66 -2.21
CA GLU A 60 16.44 -10.31 -1.03
C GLU A 60 15.55 -9.37 -0.22
N PHE A 61 14.64 -9.95 0.57
CA PHE A 61 13.79 -9.20 1.47
C PHE A 61 14.63 -8.49 2.53
N GLY A 62 14.32 -7.23 2.81
CA GLY A 62 15.05 -6.45 3.80
C GLY A 62 14.26 -5.28 4.36
N ILE A 63 14.97 -4.37 5.02
CA ILE A 63 14.36 -3.23 5.72
C ILE A 63 13.64 -2.25 4.79
N GLY A 64 13.98 -2.22 3.49
CA GLY A 64 13.28 -1.41 2.50
C GLY A 64 11.84 -1.86 2.23
N ASP A 65 11.53 -3.13 2.47
CA ASP A 65 10.22 -3.73 2.22
C ASP A 65 9.23 -3.49 3.37
N ILE A 66 9.74 -3.30 4.59
CA ILE A 66 8.91 -3.30 5.81
C ILE A 66 7.96 -2.10 5.87
N PRO A 67 8.41 -0.84 5.67
CA PRO A 67 7.54 0.32 5.80
C PRO A 67 6.38 0.26 4.81
N LEU A 68 6.67 0.16 3.50
CA LEU A 68 5.61 0.10 2.49
C LEU A 68 4.80 -1.19 2.60
N GLY A 69 5.44 -2.32 2.92
CA GLY A 69 4.76 -3.60 3.11
C GLY A 69 3.65 -3.52 4.15
N SER A 70 3.83 -2.71 5.20
CA SER A 70 2.80 -2.50 6.23
C SER A 70 1.58 -1.73 5.70
N PHE A 71 1.79 -0.77 4.79
CA PHE A 71 0.71 -0.01 4.14
C PHE A 71 0.01 -0.81 3.04
N VAL A 72 0.76 -1.61 2.27
CA VAL A 72 0.23 -2.22 1.05
C VAL A 72 -0.83 -3.29 1.34
N TYR A 73 -0.78 -3.95 2.50
CA TYR A 73 -1.84 -4.86 2.93
C TYR A 73 -3.19 -4.14 2.99
N ALA A 74 -3.23 -2.98 3.65
CA ALA A 74 -4.43 -2.18 3.73
C ALA A 74 -4.81 -1.61 2.36
N TRP A 75 -3.83 -1.16 1.56
CA TRP A 75 -4.06 -0.73 0.18
C TRP A 75 -4.80 -1.79 -0.63
N PHE A 76 -4.36 -3.06 -0.62
CA PHE A 76 -4.99 -4.14 -1.40
C PHE A 76 -6.27 -4.72 -0.78
N SER A 77 -6.51 -4.48 0.51
CA SER A 77 -7.70 -5.02 1.21
C SER A 77 -8.93 -4.11 1.16
N MET A 78 -8.75 -2.80 0.89
CA MET A 78 -9.88 -1.86 0.82
C MET A 78 -10.80 -2.11 -0.40
N PRO A 79 -12.10 -1.80 -0.34
CA PRO A 79 -12.99 -1.89 -1.50
C PRO A 79 -12.88 -0.63 -2.36
N ILE A 80 -11.74 -0.46 -3.04
CA ILE A 80 -11.45 0.66 -3.96
C ILE A 80 -11.06 0.13 -5.34
N GLU A 81 -11.34 0.91 -6.38
CA GLU A 81 -10.77 0.68 -7.71
C GLU A 81 -9.30 1.13 -7.74
N ARG A 82 -8.47 0.41 -8.50
CA ARG A 82 -7.01 0.64 -8.58
C ARG A 82 -6.52 0.39 -10.00
N GLN A 83 -5.49 1.10 -10.41
CA GLN A 83 -4.72 0.76 -11.59
C GLN A 83 -4.02 -0.61 -11.41
N PRO A 84 -3.92 -1.44 -12.47
CA PRO A 84 -3.19 -2.69 -12.41
C PRO A 84 -1.70 -2.47 -12.05
N SER A 85 -1.21 -3.22 -11.07
CA SER A 85 0.18 -3.17 -10.61
C SER A 85 0.74 -4.58 -10.40
N PRO A 86 0.93 -5.38 -11.47
CA PRO A 86 1.23 -6.80 -11.37
C PRO A 86 2.55 -7.11 -10.62
N HIS A 87 3.57 -6.25 -10.72
CA HIS A 87 4.83 -6.47 -10.01
C HIS A 87 4.70 -6.16 -8.52
N MET A 88 3.96 -5.12 -8.16
CA MET A 88 3.61 -4.81 -6.77
C MET A 88 2.72 -5.88 -6.16
N GLU A 89 1.73 -6.41 -6.90
CA GLU A 89 0.91 -7.53 -6.46
C GLU A 89 1.75 -8.78 -6.20
N ARG A 90 2.66 -9.13 -7.12
CA ARG A 90 3.58 -10.26 -6.94
C ARG A 90 4.46 -10.09 -5.70
N TRP A 91 4.97 -8.88 -5.46
CA TRP A 91 5.74 -8.56 -4.25
C TRP A 91 4.87 -8.68 -2.99
N TYR A 92 3.66 -8.13 -3.00
CA TYR A 92 2.71 -8.26 -1.90
C TYR A 92 2.39 -9.72 -1.57
N GLN A 93 2.16 -10.58 -2.56
CA GLN A 93 1.94 -12.01 -2.34
C GLN A 93 3.13 -12.70 -1.66
N ARG A 94 4.36 -12.30 -1.97
CA ARG A 94 5.56 -12.79 -1.26
C ARG A 94 5.58 -12.34 0.20
N LEU A 95 5.10 -11.13 0.50
CA LEU A 95 4.95 -10.68 1.90
C LEU A 95 3.89 -11.51 2.62
N CYS A 96 2.73 -11.73 2.00
CA CYS A 96 1.65 -12.55 2.55
C CYS A 96 2.05 -13.99 2.86
N ALA A 97 3.05 -14.54 2.17
CA ALA A 97 3.58 -15.87 2.44
C ALA A 97 4.45 -15.95 3.72
N ARG A 98 4.81 -14.82 4.35
CA ARG A 98 5.71 -14.79 5.52
C ARG A 98 4.92 -14.88 6.83
N PRO A 99 5.20 -15.87 7.71
CA PRO A 99 4.48 -16.01 8.99
C PRO A 99 4.51 -14.75 9.85
N ALA A 100 5.64 -14.04 9.90
CA ALA A 100 5.76 -12.79 10.66
C ALA A 100 4.85 -11.67 10.10
N TYR A 101 4.70 -11.61 8.78
CA TYR A 101 3.83 -10.61 8.13
C TYR A 101 2.35 -10.95 8.35
N GLN A 102 1.99 -12.24 8.23
CA GLN A 102 0.64 -12.71 8.55
C GLN A 102 0.25 -12.36 9.99
N HIS A 103 1.15 -12.59 10.94
CA HIS A 103 0.90 -12.34 12.36
C HIS A 103 0.82 -10.85 12.71
N ALA A 104 1.74 -10.03 12.17
CA ALA A 104 1.90 -8.64 12.62
C ALA A 104 1.16 -7.61 11.74
N VAL A 105 0.90 -7.92 10.46
CA VAL A 105 0.36 -6.96 9.49
C VAL A 105 -1.03 -7.38 8.98
N MET A 106 -1.24 -8.67 8.68
CA MET A 106 -2.50 -9.16 8.09
C MET A 106 -3.61 -9.37 9.12
N ILE A 107 -3.84 -8.35 9.95
CA ILE A 107 -4.91 -8.31 10.95
C ILE A 107 -6.15 -7.58 10.38
N PRO A 108 -7.33 -7.71 11.00
CA PRO A 108 -8.50 -6.95 10.57
C PRO A 108 -8.22 -5.43 10.51
N LEU A 109 -8.63 -4.78 9.42
CA LEU A 109 -8.57 -3.33 9.31
C LEU A 109 -9.73 -2.71 10.09
N THR A 110 -9.38 -1.89 11.09
CA THR A 110 -10.33 -1.20 11.97
C THR A 110 -10.05 0.28 12.06
#